data_AF-A0A9N8Z8X7-F1
#
_entry.id   AF-A0A9N8Z8X7-F1
#
_cell.length_a   1.000
_cell.length_b   1.000
_cell.length_c   1.000
_cell.angle_alpha   90.00
_cell.angle_beta   90.00
_cell.angle_gamma   90.00
#
_symmetry.space_group_name_H-M   'P 1'
#
loop_
_entity.id
_entity.type
_entity.pdbx_description
1 polymer ?
#
loop_
_entity_poly.entity_id
_entity_poly.type
_entity_poly.pdbx_seq_one_letter_code
_entity_poly.pdbx_strand_id
1 'polypeptide(L)'
;MASQPDFIVQKLAIVELIEGADNCNYTWAGLQQTVPYILDSVDIITIRKFAQKLWRYMELYHEGLTGKLAEYVCKKFKSHRRIPKNELALFIQENNDKAYNNNKRS
;
A
#
# COMPACT_ATOMS: atom_id res chain seq x y z
N MET A 1 30.24 20.63 -2.34
CA MET A 1 29.74 19.24 -2.42
C MET A 1 28.57 19.13 -1.46
N ALA A 2 27.33 19.02 -1.96
CA ALA A 2 26.16 18.91 -1.10
C ALA A 2 26.16 17.52 -0.45
N SER A 3 26.41 17.46 0.85
CA SER A 3 26.31 16.24 1.65
C SER A 3 24.87 15.72 1.56
N GLN A 4 24.71 14.44 1.17
CA GLN A 4 23.41 13.77 1.24
C GLN A 4 22.88 13.87 2.67
N PRO A 5 21.62 14.31 2.87
CA PRO A 5 21.06 14.44 4.20
C PRO A 5 21.00 13.08 4.87
N ASP A 6 21.49 13.02 6.11
CA ASP A 6 21.54 11.77 6.87
C ASP A 6 20.13 11.31 7.28
N PHE A 7 20.04 10.04 7.68
CA PHE A 7 18.76 9.42 8.05
C PHE A 7 18.08 10.13 9.23
N ILE A 8 18.86 10.82 10.09
CA ILE A 8 18.34 11.58 11.23
C ILE A 8 17.61 12.82 10.76
N VAL A 9 18.19 13.58 9.82
CA VAL A 9 17.56 14.75 9.20
C VAL A 9 16.33 14.34 8.39
N GLN A 10 16.38 13.20 7.68
CA GLN A 10 15.20 12.67 6.99
C GLN A 10 14.10 12.26 7.96
N LYS A 11 14.45 11.64 9.09
CA LYS A 11 13.48 11.21 10.10
C LYS A 11 12.88 12.40 10.85
N LEU A 12 13.67 13.44 11.15
CA LEU A 12 13.19 14.71 11.70
C LEU A 12 12.26 15.44 10.73
N ALA A 13 12.62 15.54 9.45
CA ALA A 13 11.76 16.12 8.42
C ALA A 13 10.47 15.32 8.23
N ILE A 14 10.53 13.98 8.34
CA ILE A 14 9.34 13.13 8.34
C ILE A 14 8.50 13.36 9.60
N VAL A 15 9.10 13.56 10.78
CA VAL A 15 8.38 13.86 12.03
C VAL A 15 7.73 15.25 11.97
N GLU A 16 8.43 16.29 11.49
CA GLU A 16 7.87 17.62 11.20
C GLU A 16 6.76 17.57 10.14
N LEU A 17 6.89 16.74 9.10
CA LEU A 17 5.80 16.52 8.14
C LEU A 17 4.62 15.74 8.76
N ILE A 18 4.88 14.90 9.77
CA ILE A 18 3.86 14.15 10.54
C ILE A 18 3.22 15.01 11.65
N GLU A 19 3.82 16.13 12.05
CA GLU A 19 3.13 17.21 12.81
C GLU A 19 1.96 17.85 12.01
N GLY A 20 1.67 17.38 10.80
CA GLY A 20 0.37 17.55 10.15
C GLY A 20 -0.81 16.91 10.90
N ALA A 21 -0.56 15.98 11.84
CA ALA A 21 -1.60 15.41 12.70
C ALA A 21 -2.22 16.47 13.64
N ASP A 22 -1.47 17.49 14.04
CA ASP A 22 -1.94 18.58 14.89
C ASP A 22 -2.58 19.73 14.09
N ASN A 23 -2.52 19.68 12.75
CA ASN A 23 -3.20 20.61 11.83
C ASN A 23 -4.52 20.05 11.28
N CYS A 24 -4.93 18.84 11.68
CA CYS A 24 -6.20 18.27 11.28
C CYS A 24 -7.28 18.65 12.31
N ASN A 25 -7.98 19.77 12.07
CA ASN A 25 -9.10 20.17 12.91
C ASN A 25 -10.38 19.35 12.68
N TYR A 26 -10.33 18.31 11.82
CA TYR A 26 -11.43 17.44 11.40
C TYR A 26 -12.69 18.16 10.89
N THR A 27 -12.58 19.44 10.52
CA THR A 27 -13.66 20.19 9.86
C THR A 27 -13.54 20.09 8.35
N TRP A 28 -14.67 20.12 7.63
CA TRP A 28 -14.66 20.14 6.17
C TRP A 28 -13.86 21.31 5.61
N ALA A 29 -14.03 22.52 6.17
CA ALA A 29 -13.31 23.71 5.75
C ALA A 29 -11.80 23.58 5.96
N GLY A 30 -11.36 23.00 7.09
CA GLY A 30 -9.95 22.70 7.33
C GLY A 30 -9.41 21.67 6.33
N LEU A 31 -10.16 20.59 6.08
CA LEU A 31 -9.77 19.57 5.11
C LEU A 31 -9.60 20.15 3.69
N GLN A 32 -10.52 21.02 3.27
CA GLN A 32 -10.44 21.67 1.95
C GLN A 32 -9.15 22.50 1.78
N GLN A 33 -8.63 23.09 2.86
CA GLN A 33 -7.39 23.88 2.84
C GLN A 33 -6.14 23.00 2.99
N THR A 34 -6.19 22.03 3.90
CA THR A 34 -5.05 21.22 4.29
C THR A 34 -4.70 20.16 3.24
N VAL A 35 -5.68 19.57 2.56
CA VAL A 35 -5.43 18.49 1.58
C VAL A 35 -4.56 18.95 0.41
N PRO A 36 -4.86 20.06 -0.30
CA PRO A 36 -4.00 20.54 -1.38
C PRO A 36 -2.58 20.84 -0.90
N TYR A 37 -2.44 21.53 0.24
CA TYR A 37 -1.14 21.88 0.82
C TYR A 37 -0.28 20.64 1.13
N ILE A 38 -0.87 19.62 1.75
CA ILE A 38 -0.15 18.38 2.04
C ILE A 38 0.21 17.66 0.74
N LEU A 39 -0.69 17.59 -0.23
CA LEU A 39 -0.41 16.94 -1.51
C LEU A 39 0.74 17.62 -2.27
N ASP A 40 0.85 18.94 -2.20
CA ASP A 40 1.96 19.70 -2.80
C ASP A 40 3.29 19.48 -2.06
N SER A 41 3.24 19.18 -0.76
CA SER A 41 4.43 18.87 0.05
C SER A 41 5.03 17.48 -0.25
N VAL A 42 4.24 16.57 -0.81
CA VAL A 42 4.66 15.19 -1.08
C VAL A 42 5.22 15.08 -2.50
N ASP A 43 6.42 14.52 -2.61
CA ASP A 43 7.02 14.25 -3.91
C ASP A 43 6.15 13.34 -4.79
N ILE A 44 6.04 13.68 -6.07
CA ILE A 44 5.23 12.97 -7.06
C ILE A 44 5.66 11.50 -7.19
N ILE A 45 6.94 11.18 -6.95
CA ILE A 45 7.43 9.80 -6.99
C ILE A 45 6.77 8.98 -5.86
N THR A 46 6.58 9.58 -4.69
CA THR A 46 5.92 8.95 -3.54
C THR A 46 4.47 8.66 -3.85
N ILE A 47 3.73 9.64 -4.40
CA ILE A 47 2.33 9.46 -4.84
C ILE A 47 2.25 8.30 -5.85
N ARG A 48 3.14 8.27 -6.84
CA ARG A 48 3.18 7.21 -7.86
C ARG A 48 3.48 5.83 -7.27
N LYS A 49 4.35 5.74 -6.25
CA LYS A 49 4.64 4.49 -5.55
C LYS A 49 3.41 3.96 -4.82
N PHE A 50 2.68 4.82 -4.11
CA PHE A 50 1.44 4.43 -3.42
C PHE A 50 0.34 4.03 -4.40
N ALA A 51 0.11 4.80 -5.47
CA ALA A 51 -0.86 4.46 -6.49
C ALA A 51 -0.57 3.09 -7.14
N GLN A 52 0.69 2.82 -7.49
CA GLN A 52 1.09 1.52 -8.03
C GLN A 52 0.91 0.37 -7.03
N LYS A 53 1.18 0.62 -5.73
CA LYS A 53 0.91 -0.37 -4.68
C LYS A 53 -0.58 -0.67 -4.60
N LEU A 54 -1.44 0.35 -4.56
CA LEU A 54 -2.90 0.20 -4.50
C LEU A 54 -3.44 -0.54 -5.73
N TRP A 55 -2.93 -0.23 -6.92
CA TRP A 55 -3.32 -0.92 -8.15
C TRP A 55 -3.14 -2.43 -8.06
N ARG A 56 -2.01 -2.89 -7.49
CA ARG A 56 -1.77 -4.33 -7.28
C ARG A 56 -2.78 -4.96 -6.32
N TYR A 57 -3.10 -4.27 -5.24
CA TYR A 57 -4.13 -4.76 -4.31
C TYR A 57 -5.50 -4.83 -4.97
N MET A 58 -5.87 -3.84 -5.78
CA MET A 58 -7.14 -3.86 -6.52
C MET A 58 -7.21 -4.99 -7.55
N GLU A 59 -6.11 -5.27 -8.27
CA GLU A 59 -6.02 -6.44 -9.16
C GLU A 59 -6.22 -7.75 -8.39
N LEU A 60 -5.60 -7.90 -7.22
CA LEU A 60 -5.76 -9.08 -6.37
C LEU A 60 -7.19 -9.23 -5.81
N TYR A 61 -7.81 -8.12 -5.38
CA TYR A 61 -9.18 -8.13 -4.92
C TYR A 61 -10.15 -8.51 -6.04
N HIS A 62 -9.91 -8.04 -7.27
CA HIS A 62 -10.71 -8.41 -8.44
C HIS A 62 -10.64 -9.92 -8.74
N GLU A 63 -9.48 -10.53 -8.52
CA GLU A 63 -9.25 -11.97 -8.68
C GLU A 63 -9.73 -12.79 -7.45
N GLY A 64 -10.33 -12.15 -6.44
CA GLY A 64 -10.94 -12.81 -5.29
C GLY A 64 -10.02 -13.05 -4.09
N LEU A 65 -8.77 -12.58 -4.13
CA LEU A 65 -7.82 -12.70 -3.02
C LEU A 65 -8.02 -11.56 -2.03
N THR A 66 -8.32 -11.85 -0.77
CA THR A 66 -8.57 -10.83 0.27
C THR A 66 -7.56 -10.89 1.43
N GLY A 67 -7.46 -9.79 2.18
CA GLY A 67 -6.71 -9.71 3.45
C GLY A 67 -5.27 -10.22 3.37
N LYS A 68 -4.96 -11.21 4.23
CA LYS A 68 -3.60 -11.78 4.39
C LYS A 68 -3.07 -12.45 3.12
N LEU A 69 -3.94 -13.02 2.29
CA LEU A 69 -3.54 -13.68 1.04
C LEU A 69 -3.08 -12.64 0.01
N ALA A 70 -3.83 -11.55 -0.15
CA ALA A 70 -3.44 -10.46 -1.04
C ALA A 70 -2.10 -9.83 -0.62
N GLU A 71 -1.89 -9.66 0.69
CA GLU A 71 -0.62 -9.16 1.22
C GLU A 71 0.54 -10.13 0.95
N TYR A 72 0.33 -11.43 1.18
CA TYR A 72 1.33 -12.46 0.91
C TYR A 72 1.73 -12.48 -0.57
N VAL A 73 0.76 -12.45 -1.49
CA VAL A 73 1.02 -12.43 -2.93
C VAL A 73 1.78 -11.16 -3.33
N CYS A 74 1.39 -9.99 -2.82
CA CYS A 74 2.13 -8.74 -3.03
C CYS A 74 3.59 -8.84 -2.57
N LYS A 75 3.87 -9.51 -1.44
CA LYS A 75 5.23 -9.73 -0.94
C LYS A 75 6.01 -10.73 -1.80
N LYS A 76 5.39 -11.86 -2.18
CA LYS A 76 6.00 -12.90 -3.01
C LYS A 76 6.43 -12.35 -4.37
N PHE A 77 5.59 -11.53 -5.00
CA PHE A 77 5.85 -10.96 -6.33
C PHE A 77 6.32 -9.50 -6.30
N LYS A 78 7.02 -9.09 -5.23
CA LYS A 78 7.51 -7.70 -5.07
C LYS A 78 8.39 -7.23 -6.23
N SER A 79 9.26 -8.10 -6.75
CA SER A 79 10.20 -7.77 -7.84
C SER A 79 9.57 -7.80 -9.24
N HIS A 80 8.42 -8.47 -9.39
CA HIS A 80 7.75 -8.57 -10.68
C HIS A 80 6.95 -7.30 -10.95
N ARG A 81 6.95 -6.79 -12.19
CA ARG A 81 6.10 -5.65 -12.56
C ARG A 81 4.61 -6.01 -12.55
N ARG A 82 4.28 -7.26 -12.87
CA ARG A 82 2.92 -7.85 -12.85
C ARG A 82 2.97 -9.23 -12.25
N ILE A 83 1.87 -9.64 -11.63
CA ILE A 83 1.75 -10.97 -11.05
C ILE A 83 1.37 -11.93 -12.19
N PRO A 84 2.14 -13.01 -12.43
CA PRO A 84 1.81 -13.97 -13.48
C PRO A 84 0.47 -14.65 -13.19
N LYS A 85 -0.50 -14.53 -14.11
CA LYS A 85 -1.87 -15.05 -13.94
C LYS A 85 -1.91 -16.55 -13.66
N ASN A 86 -1.02 -17.31 -14.29
CA ASN A 86 -0.95 -18.76 -14.12
C ASN A 86 -0.61 -19.13 -12.66
N GLU A 87 0.38 -18.47 -12.06
CA GLU A 87 0.74 -18.70 -10.65
C GLU A 87 -0.35 -18.20 -9.71
N LEU A 88 -1.01 -17.09 -10.05
CA LEU A 88 -2.12 -16.55 -9.27
C LEU A 88 -3.30 -17.55 -9.21
N ALA A 89 -3.68 -18.11 -10.36
CA ALA A 89 -4.78 -19.07 -10.47
C ALA A 89 -4.50 -20.36 -9.68
N LEU A 90 -3.28 -20.89 -9.78
CA LEU A 90 -2.84 -22.03 -8.97
C LEU A 90 -2.93 -21.72 -7.48
N PHE A 91 -2.50 -20.53 -7.07
CA PHE A 91 -2.55 -20.11 -5.68
C PHE A 91 -3.99 -19.99 -5.16
N ILE A 92 -4.90 -19.43 -5.97
CA ILE A 92 -6.32 -19.35 -5.62
C ILE A 92 -6.91 -20.75 -5.45
N GLN A 93 -6.65 -21.65 -6.39
CA GLN A 93 -7.15 -23.03 -6.36
C GLN A 93 -6.68 -23.77 -5.09
N GLU A 94 -5.38 -23.73 -4.79
CA GLU A 94 -4.82 -24.39 -3.61
C GLU A 94 -5.44 -23.90 -2.30
N ASN A 95 -5.74 -22.60 -2.18
CA ASN A 95 -6.33 -22.05 -0.96
C ASN A 95 -7.81 -22.40 -0.83
N ASN A 96 -8.55 -22.44 -1.94
CA ASN A 96 -9.94 -22.90 -1.97
C ASN A 96 -10.04 -24.39 -1.61
N ASP A 97 -9.14 -25.22 -2.13
CA ASP A 97 -9.10 -26.66 -1.82
C ASP A 97 -8.79 -26.90 -0.33
N LYS A 98 -7.88 -26.12 0.27
CA LYS A 98 -7.60 -26.16 1.71
C LYS A 98 -8.82 -25.77 2.54
N ALA A 99 -9.54 -24.72 2.14
CA ALA A 99 -10.76 -24.29 2.81
C ALA A 99 -11.85 -25.36 2.75
N TYR A 100 -12.07 -25.97 1.58
CA TYR A 100 -13.03 -27.07 1.41
C TYR A 100 -12.67 -28.29 2.28
N ASN A 101 -11.41 -28.72 2.26
CA ASN A 101 -10.97 -29.90 3.01
C ASN A 101 -11.02 -29.70 4.54
N ASN A 102 -10.78 -28.48 5.03
CA ASN A 102 -10.94 -28.17 6.45
C ASN A 102 -12.40 -28.25 6.88
N ASN A 103 -13.32 -27.78 6.03
CA ASN A 103 -14.76 -27.79 6.36
C ASN A 103 -15.37 -29.20 6.30
N LYS A 104 -14.82 -30.11 5.48
CA LYS A 104 -15.24 -31.52 5.39
C LYS A 104 -14.77 -32.39 6.56
N ARG A 105 -13.78 -31.93 7.34
CA ARG A 105 -13.22 -32.65 8.49
C ARG A 105 -13.81 -32.22 9.84
N SER A 106 -14.62 -31.16 9.88
CA SER A 106 -15.48 -30.81 11.02
C SER A 106 -16.82 -31.52 10.89
#